data_AF-A0AAJ7C4E0-F1
#
_entry.id   AF-A0AAJ7C4E0-F1
#
_cell.length_a   1.000
_cell.length_b   1.000
_cell.length_c   1.000
_cell.angle_alpha   90.00
_cell.angle_beta   90.00
_cell.angle_gamma   90.00
#
_symmetry.space_group_name_H-M   'P 1'
#
loop_
_entity.id
_entity.type
_entity.pdbx_description
1 polymer ?
#
loop_
_entity_poly.entity_id
_entity_poly.type
_entity_poly.pdbx_seq_one_letter_code
_entity_poly.pdbx_strand_id
1 'polypeptide(L)'
;MVSDRRKIQLLKFIERDAPISLSFRTWELYEYPLLPTTSKHVWTVKTSTQLEKPRYVILGFQTGRKNKKNKNASHFDHCNVRDVKLLLNSQCYPYGNLNLDIDHNQFALLYEIYVNFQATYYGKDQVRSIDRYGLLQTKRVP
;
A
#
# COMPACT_ATOMS: atom_id res chain seq x y z
N MET A 1 43.96 -5.35 -6.31
CA MET A 1 43.99 -6.82 -6.07
C MET A 1 42.92 -7.33 -5.07
N VAL A 2 41.80 -6.62 -4.83
CA VAL A 2 40.75 -7.04 -3.87
C VAL A 2 39.56 -7.75 -4.56
N SER A 3 39.46 -7.65 -5.89
CA SER A 3 38.35 -8.19 -6.68
C SER A 3 38.36 -9.72 -6.80
N ASP A 4 39.53 -10.34 -6.96
CA ASP A 4 39.62 -11.77 -7.29
C ASP A 4 39.26 -12.70 -6.13
N ARG A 5 39.54 -12.29 -4.89
CA ARG A 5 39.17 -13.09 -3.70
C ARG A 5 37.66 -13.29 -3.58
N ARG A 6 36.87 -12.23 -3.80
CA ARG A 6 35.39 -12.31 -3.74
C ARG A 6 34.85 -13.17 -4.88
N LYS A 7 35.44 -13.08 -6.07
CA LYS A 7 35.09 -13.89 -7.23
C LYS A 7 35.36 -15.38 -6.99
N ILE A 8 36.52 -15.72 -6.43
CA ILE A 8 36.88 -17.10 -6.08
C ILE A 8 35.98 -17.66 -4.97
N GLN A 9 35.61 -16.85 -3.97
CA GLN A 9 34.67 -17.27 -2.92
C GLN A 9 33.28 -17.56 -3.47
N LEU A 10 32.79 -16.73 -4.40
CA LEU A 10 31.50 -16.94 -5.05
C LEU A 10 31.50 -18.21 -5.91
N LEU A 11 32.57 -18.45 -6.67
CA LEU A 11 32.70 -19.66 -7.50
C LEU A 11 32.68 -20.95 -6.65
N LYS A 12 33.40 -20.97 -5.52
CA LYS A 12 33.38 -22.10 -4.58
C LYS A 12 32.01 -22.31 -3.93
N PHE A 13 31.22 -21.25 -3.78
CA PHE A 13 29.86 -21.34 -3.24
C PHE A 13 28.90 -21.93 -4.28
N ILE A 14 29.04 -21.54 -5.56
CA ILE A 14 28.26 -22.10 -6.67
C ILE A 14 28.61 -23.58 -6.90
N GLU A 15 29.90 -23.95 -6.85
CA GLU A 15 30.33 -25.36 -6.97
C GLU A 15 29.77 -26.27 -5.86
N ARG A 16 29.46 -25.71 -4.69
CA ARG A 16 28.88 -26.46 -3.57
C ARG A 16 27.39 -26.77 -3.75
N ASP A 17 26.75 -26.19 -4.77
CA ASP A 17 25.31 -26.32 -5.07
C ASP A 17 24.42 -26.22 -3.81
N ALA A 18 24.82 -25.33 -2.89
CA ALA A 18 24.13 -25.20 -1.62
C ALA A 18 22.78 -24.49 -1.86
N PRO A 19 21.66 -25.05 -1.38
CA PRO A 19 20.35 -24.41 -1.53
C PRO A 19 20.35 -23.03 -0.87
N ILE A 20 20.05 -22.01 -1.65
CA ILE A 20 19.96 -20.62 -1.18
C ILE A 20 18.50 -20.35 -0.82
N SER A 21 18.23 -20.07 0.45
CA SER A 21 16.93 -19.56 0.86
C SER A 21 16.74 -18.13 0.33
N LEU A 22 15.83 -17.97 -0.62
CA LEU A 22 15.45 -16.69 -1.20
C LEU A 22 14.06 -16.30 -0.69
N SER A 23 13.97 -15.17 0.02
CA SER A 23 12.67 -14.58 0.37
C SER A 23 12.11 -13.83 -0.84
N PHE A 24 10.91 -14.21 -1.30
CA PHE A 24 10.18 -13.49 -2.35
C PHE A 24 8.92 -12.82 -1.80
N ARG A 25 8.38 -11.85 -2.56
CA ARG A 25 7.09 -11.20 -2.26
C ARG A 25 6.18 -11.37 -3.47
N THR A 26 4.99 -11.87 -3.22
CA THR A 26 3.90 -11.99 -4.19
C THR A 26 2.96 -10.79 -4.03
N TRP A 27 2.37 -10.37 -5.15
CA TRP A 27 1.30 -9.37 -5.18
C TRP A 27 0.13 -9.98 -5.92
N GLU A 28 -1.03 -10.03 -5.27
CA GLU A 28 -2.29 -10.45 -5.89
C GLU A 28 -3.13 -9.20 -6.18
N LEU A 29 -3.49 -8.98 -7.45
CA LEU A 29 -4.38 -7.90 -7.86
C LEU A 29 -5.78 -8.46 -8.08
N TYR A 30 -6.75 -7.90 -7.37
CA TYR A 30 -8.16 -8.17 -7.58
C TYR A 30 -8.83 -6.92 -8.14
N GLU A 31 -9.60 -7.08 -9.21
CA GLU A 31 -10.37 -6.00 -9.82
C GLU A 31 -11.86 -6.30 -9.68
N TYR A 32 -12.62 -5.33 -9.17
CA TYR A 32 -14.08 -5.37 -9.17
C TYR A 32 -14.62 -4.38 -10.21
N PRO A 33 -15.16 -4.85 -11.35
CA PRO A 33 -15.38 -3.99 -12.52
C PRO A 33 -16.59 -3.05 -12.42
N LEU A 34 -17.57 -3.34 -11.56
CA LEU A 34 -18.76 -2.50 -11.37
C LEU A 34 -19.06 -2.31 -9.90
N LEU A 35 -18.75 -1.13 -9.37
CA LEU A 35 -19.19 -0.75 -8.03
C LEU A 35 -20.70 -0.49 -8.06
N PRO A 36 -21.51 -1.17 -7.24
CA PRO A 36 -22.94 -0.89 -7.14
C PRO A 36 -23.17 0.52 -6.61
N THR A 37 -24.29 1.15 -6.99
CA THR A 37 -24.72 2.47 -6.48
C THR A 37 -25.30 2.38 -5.05
N THR A 38 -24.67 1.59 -4.19
CA THR A 38 -25.05 1.41 -2.79
C THR A 38 -24.17 2.24 -1.89
N SER A 39 -24.72 2.69 -0.75
CA SER A 39 -23.96 3.45 0.26
C SER A 39 -23.01 2.57 1.08
N LYS A 40 -23.20 1.24 1.04
CA LYS A 40 -22.36 0.25 1.72
C LYS A 40 -22.14 -0.94 0.79
N HIS A 41 -20.93 -1.47 0.79
CA HIS A 41 -20.58 -2.66 0.03
C HIS A 41 -19.54 -3.49 0.80
N VAL A 42 -19.69 -4.81 0.75
CA VAL A 42 -18.75 -5.76 1.32
C VAL A 42 -18.22 -6.61 0.18
N TRP A 43 -16.91 -6.58 -0.02
CA TRP A 43 -16.23 -7.36 -1.04
C TRP A 43 -15.35 -8.43 -0.40
N THR A 44 -15.70 -9.69 -0.65
CA THR A 44 -14.92 -10.83 -0.18
C THR A 44 -13.85 -11.19 -1.21
N VAL A 45 -12.59 -10.98 -0.84
CA VAL A 45 -11.42 -11.37 -1.64
C VAL A 45 -10.89 -12.71 -1.13
N LYS A 46 -10.74 -13.70 -2.01
CA LYS A 46 -10.13 -14.99 -1.70
C LYS A 46 -8.66 -14.96 -2.09
N THR A 47 -7.75 -14.87 -1.13
CA THR A 47 -6.29 -14.93 -1.33
C THR A 47 -5.80 -16.37 -1.47
N SER A 48 -4.71 -16.60 -2.20
CA SER A 48 -4.19 -17.97 -2.41
C SER A 48 -3.31 -18.48 -1.26
N THR A 49 -3.50 -19.75 -0.89
CA THR A 49 -2.77 -20.61 0.08
C THR A 49 -2.52 -20.07 1.50
N GLN A 50 -2.85 -20.89 2.51
CA GLN A 50 -2.69 -20.58 3.95
C GLN A 50 -1.24 -20.33 4.41
N LEU A 51 -0.24 -20.60 3.57
CA LEU A 51 1.17 -20.42 3.93
C LEU A 51 1.61 -18.95 3.91
N GLU A 52 0.99 -18.12 3.07
CA GLU A 52 1.38 -16.72 2.90
C GLU A 52 0.49 -15.81 3.75
N LYS A 53 1.10 -15.05 4.67
CA LYS A 53 0.38 -14.05 5.47
C LYS A 53 0.33 -12.72 4.70
N PRO A 54 -0.86 -12.17 4.38
CA PRO A 54 -0.95 -10.87 3.73
C PRO A 54 -0.33 -9.79 4.61
N ARG A 55 0.56 -8.98 4.02
CA ARG A 55 1.35 -7.96 4.75
C ARG A 55 0.69 -6.59 4.77
N TYR A 56 0.06 -6.21 3.67
CA TYR A 56 -0.70 -4.97 3.53
C TYR A 56 -1.76 -5.17 2.47
N VAL A 57 -2.81 -4.36 2.55
CA VAL A 57 -3.86 -4.27 1.54
C VAL A 57 -3.88 -2.84 1.05
N ILE A 58 -3.85 -2.66 -0.27
CA ILE A 58 -4.00 -1.36 -0.91
C ILE A 58 -5.34 -1.36 -1.61
N LEU A 59 -6.20 -0.42 -1.22
CA LEU A 59 -7.47 -0.17 -1.88
C LEU A 59 -7.37 1.13 -2.68
N GLY A 60 -7.78 1.07 -3.93
CA GLY A 60 -7.82 2.23 -4.82
C GLY A 60 -9.07 2.19 -5.68
N PHE A 61 -9.69 3.36 -5.87
CA PHE A 61 -10.86 3.51 -6.74
C PHE A 61 -10.48 4.24 -8.02
N GLN A 62 -11.12 3.86 -9.12
CA GLN A 62 -10.95 4.50 -10.42
C GLN A 62 -12.28 4.61 -11.14
N THR A 63 -12.54 5.78 -11.71
CA THR A 63 -13.77 6.13 -12.39
C THR A 63 -13.50 6.37 -13.87
N GLY A 64 -14.13 5.56 -14.73
CA GLY A 64 -14.15 5.78 -16.17
C GLY A 64 -12.77 5.81 -16.84
N ARG A 65 -11.76 5.12 -16.28
CA ARG A 65 -10.39 4.99 -16.82
C ARG A 65 -10.10 3.63 -17.47
N LYS A 66 -10.91 2.61 -17.18
CA LYS A 66 -10.75 1.27 -17.79
C LYS A 66 -10.74 1.36 -19.31
N ASN A 67 -9.75 0.74 -19.94
CA ASN A 67 -9.55 0.70 -21.39
C ASN A 67 -9.37 2.06 -22.10
N LYS A 68 -9.06 3.14 -21.36
CA LYS A 68 -8.80 4.47 -21.96
C LYS A 68 -7.32 4.80 -21.97
N LYS A 69 -6.67 4.61 -23.13
CA LYS A 69 -5.24 4.92 -23.33
C LYS A 69 -4.89 6.40 -23.12
N ASN A 70 -5.87 7.29 -23.30
CA ASN A 70 -5.68 8.74 -23.16
C ASN A 70 -5.83 9.24 -21.72
N LYS A 71 -6.13 8.34 -20.76
CA LYS A 71 -6.29 8.71 -19.34
C LYS A 71 -5.21 8.02 -18.50
N ASN A 72 -4.60 8.78 -17.60
CA ASN A 72 -3.58 8.25 -16.72
C ASN A 72 -4.21 7.29 -15.67
N ALA A 73 -3.84 6.02 -15.75
CA ALA A 73 -4.27 4.95 -14.83
C ALA A 73 -3.54 4.99 -13.47
N SER A 74 -2.53 5.84 -13.29
CA SER A 74 -1.88 6.02 -11.98
C SER A 74 -2.66 6.92 -11.03
N HIS A 75 -3.69 7.64 -11.52
CA HIS A 75 -4.54 8.48 -10.68
C HIS A 75 -5.70 7.68 -10.11
N PHE A 76 -5.79 7.66 -8.78
CA PHE A 76 -6.92 7.14 -8.04
C PHE A 76 -7.92 8.25 -7.76
N ASP A 77 -9.21 7.91 -7.75
CA ASP A 77 -10.28 8.82 -7.34
C ASP A 77 -10.71 8.52 -5.90
N HIS A 78 -11.31 9.51 -5.27
CA HIS A 78 -11.77 9.41 -3.89
C HIS A 78 -13.18 8.81 -3.76
N CYS A 79 -13.98 8.86 -4.83
CA CYS A 79 -15.34 8.30 -4.91
C CYS A 79 -16.28 8.67 -3.73
N ASN A 80 -16.01 9.79 -3.03
CA ASN A 80 -16.71 10.22 -1.81
C ASN A 80 -16.83 9.11 -0.74
N VAL A 81 -15.80 8.26 -0.64
CA VAL A 81 -15.76 7.17 0.33
C VAL A 81 -15.40 7.74 1.70
N ARG A 82 -16.32 7.57 2.66
CA ARG A 82 -16.15 8.03 4.04
C ARG A 82 -15.52 6.99 4.96
N ASP A 83 -15.83 5.72 4.74
CA ASP A 83 -15.37 4.64 5.61
C ASP A 83 -14.88 3.45 4.79
N VAL A 84 -13.70 2.96 5.14
CA VAL A 84 -13.12 1.73 4.61
C VAL A 84 -12.74 0.85 5.78
N LYS A 85 -13.21 -0.40 5.78
CA LYS A 85 -12.89 -1.39 6.79
C LYS A 85 -12.42 -2.68 6.13
N LEU A 86 -11.29 -3.19 6.59
CA LEU A 86 -10.71 -4.47 6.23
C LEU A 86 -11.02 -5.48 7.33
N LEU A 87 -11.68 -6.58 6.98
CA LEU A 87 -11.90 -7.71 7.87
C LEU A 87 -10.88 -8.81 7.54
N LEU A 88 -9.95 -9.09 8.45
CA LEU A 88 -8.91 -10.11 8.29
C LEU A 88 -8.89 -11.02 9.52
N ASN A 89 -9.00 -12.34 9.34
CA ASN A 89 -8.98 -13.32 10.44
C ASN A 89 -9.94 -12.97 11.59
N SER A 90 -11.17 -12.56 11.25
CA SER A 90 -12.20 -12.11 12.19
C SER A 90 -11.87 -10.82 12.97
N GLN A 91 -10.85 -10.07 12.58
CA GLN A 91 -10.49 -8.76 13.15
C GLN A 91 -10.73 -7.64 12.13
N CYS A 92 -11.25 -6.51 12.60
CA CYS A 92 -11.63 -5.37 11.75
C CYS A 92 -10.63 -4.22 11.88
N TYR A 93 -10.16 -3.69 10.76
CA TYR A 93 -9.19 -2.61 10.69
C TYR A 93 -9.65 -1.51 9.73
N PRO A 94 -9.65 -0.24 10.13
CA PRO A 94 -9.56 0.24 11.51
C PRO A 94 -10.81 -0.12 12.32
N TYR A 95 -10.69 -0.20 13.65
CA TYR A 95 -11.82 -0.51 14.54
C TYR A 95 -12.89 0.60 14.50
N GLY A 96 -12.46 1.86 14.47
CA GLY A 96 -13.33 3.03 14.38
C GLY A 96 -13.80 3.34 12.95
N ASN A 97 -14.85 4.15 12.85
CA ASN A 97 -15.18 4.81 11.59
C ASN A 97 -14.16 5.93 11.35
N LEU A 98 -13.65 6.01 10.13
CA LEU A 98 -12.69 7.04 9.76
C LEU A 98 -13.41 8.36 9.44
N ASN A 99 -14.67 8.31 9.00
CA ASN A 99 -15.45 9.48 8.60
C ASN A 99 -14.66 10.42 7.67
N LEU A 100 -13.97 9.83 6.69
CA LEU A 100 -13.07 10.52 5.78
C LEU A 100 -13.83 11.59 5.01
N ASP A 101 -13.34 12.83 5.12
CA ASP A 101 -13.73 13.91 4.24
C ASP A 101 -12.53 14.31 3.37
N ILE A 102 -12.37 13.60 2.26
CA ILE A 102 -11.24 13.79 1.37
C ILE A 102 -11.35 15.13 0.62
N ASP A 103 -12.57 15.59 0.35
CA ASP A 103 -12.85 16.87 -0.30
C ASP A 103 -12.43 18.04 0.61
N HIS A 104 -12.55 17.88 1.94
CA HIS A 104 -12.06 18.82 2.94
C HIS A 104 -10.65 18.49 3.46
N ASN A 105 -9.82 17.84 2.62
CA ASN A 105 -8.38 17.68 2.87
C ASN A 105 -8.05 16.82 4.13
N GLN A 106 -8.96 15.94 4.57
CA GLN A 106 -8.74 15.03 5.71
C GLN A 106 -7.91 13.78 5.36
N PHE A 107 -7.11 13.82 4.29
CA PHE A 107 -6.14 12.76 3.98
C PHE A 107 -5.01 12.66 5.02
N ALA A 108 -4.83 13.69 5.85
CA ALA A 108 -3.83 13.69 6.92
C ALA A 108 -4.00 12.50 7.87
N LEU A 109 -5.24 12.10 8.18
CA LEU A 109 -5.53 10.95 9.03
C LEU A 109 -5.07 9.63 8.37
N LEU A 110 -5.31 9.48 7.06
CA LEU A 110 -4.85 8.31 6.31
C LEU A 110 -3.32 8.24 6.27
N TYR A 111 -2.67 9.39 6.10
CA TYR A 111 -1.22 9.48 6.09
C TYR A 111 -0.62 9.14 7.47
N GLU A 112 -1.24 9.60 8.55
CA GLU A 112 -0.83 9.28 9.92
C GLU A 112 -0.94 7.77 10.19
N ILE A 113 -2.04 7.12 9.78
CA ILE A 113 -2.21 5.67 9.88
C ILE A 113 -1.10 4.94 9.09
N TYR A 114 -0.76 5.42 7.90
CA TYR A 114 0.33 4.87 7.10
C TYR A 114 1.70 5.02 7.78
N VAL A 115 2.02 6.20 8.32
CA VAL A 115 3.29 6.45 9.03
C VAL A 115 3.38 5.57 10.27
N ASN A 116 2.30 5.45 11.05
CA ASN A 116 2.25 4.59 12.23
C ASN A 116 2.43 3.11 11.87
N PHE A 117 1.80 2.65 10.78
CA PHE A 117 2.03 1.31 10.24
C PHE A 117 3.50 1.11 9.84
N GLN A 118 4.09 2.05 9.12
CA GLN A 118 5.47 1.96 8.66
C GLN A 118 6.45 1.89 9.84
N ALA A 119 6.26 2.73 10.86
CA ALA A 119 7.11 2.77 12.05
C ALA A 119 7.02 1.46 12.84
N THR A 120 5.80 0.99 13.13
CA THR A 120 5.57 -0.25 13.90
C THR A 120 6.08 -1.48 13.16
N TYR A 121 5.94 -1.53 11.83
CA TYR A 121 6.24 -2.73 11.04
C TYR A 121 7.70 -2.83 10.60
N TYR A 122 8.30 -1.74 10.15
CA TYR A 122 9.69 -1.75 9.65
C TYR A 122 10.71 -1.41 10.73
N GLY A 123 10.27 -1.07 11.95
CA GLY A 123 11.17 -0.59 13.02
C GLY A 123 11.93 0.67 12.62
N LYS A 124 11.40 1.44 11.67
CA LYS A 124 11.98 2.73 11.29
C LYS A 124 11.52 3.74 12.33
N ASP A 125 12.47 4.44 12.95
CA ASP A 125 12.17 5.64 13.71
C ASP A 125 11.27 6.54 12.86
N GLN A 126 10.20 7.06 13.47
CA GLN A 126 9.21 7.89 12.79
C GLN A 126 9.94 8.91 11.91
N VAL A 127 9.83 8.75 10.59
CA VAL A 127 10.19 9.84 9.68
C VAL A 127 9.30 10.97 10.12
N ARG A 128 9.92 11.98 10.74
CA ARG A 128 9.26 13.09 11.42
C ARG A 128 8.07 13.53 10.58
N SER A 129 6.92 13.60 11.26
CA SER A 129 5.73 14.29 10.78
C SER A 129 6.15 15.44 9.88
N ILE A 130 5.79 15.37 8.60
CA ILE A 130 5.93 16.52 7.72
C ILE A 130 5.11 17.61 8.41
N ASP A 131 5.84 18.56 9.01
CA ASP A 131 5.29 19.58 9.88
C ASP A 131 4.07 20.21 9.23
N ARG A 132 2.99 20.34 10.00
CA ARG A 132 1.68 20.90 9.63
C ARG A 132 1.72 22.35 9.09
N TYR A 133 2.89 22.89 8.81
CA TYR A 133 3.12 24.26 8.35
C TYR A 133 3.68 24.37 6.92
N GLY A 134 4.13 23.27 6.30
CA GLY A 134 4.85 23.31 5.01
C GLY A 134 3.97 23.39 3.75
N LEU A 135 2.69 23.04 3.82
CA LEU A 135 1.80 22.96 2.64
C LEU A 135 0.96 24.22 2.39
N LEU A 136 0.97 25.20 3.30
CA LEU A 136 0.16 26.43 3.17
C LEU A 136 0.93 27.64 2.60
N GLN A 137 2.21 27.51 2.21
CA GLN A 137 3.06 28.64 1.81
C GLN A 137 3.58 28.59 0.36
N THR A 138 3.04 27.74 -0.51
CA THR A 138 3.36 27.81 -1.95
C THR A 138 2.06 27.49 -2.72
N LYS A 139 1.34 28.42 -3.35
CA LYS A 139 1.68 29.72 -3.94
C LYS A 139 0.56 30.74 -3.67
N ARG A 140 0.89 31.84 -3.01
CA ARG A 140 0.32 33.16 -3.28
C ARG A 140 1.54 34.02 -3.62
N VAL A 141 1.68 34.50 -4.84
CA VAL A 141 1.62 35.91 -5.27
C VAL A 141 2.52 36.00 -6.54
N PRO A 142 2.38 36.97 -7.46
CA PRO A 142 1.21 37.76 -7.86
C PRO A 142 0.58 37.26 -9.17
#